data_AF-F5A849-F1
#
_entry.id   AF-F5A849-F1
#
_cell.length_a   1.000
_cell.length_b   1.000
_cell.length_c   1.000
_cell.angle_alpha   90.00
_cell.angle_beta   90.00
_cell.angle_gamma   90.00
#
_symmetry.space_group_name_H-M   'P 1'
#
loop_
_entity.id
_entity.type
_entity.pdbx_description
1 polymer ?
#
loop_
_entity_poly.entity_id
_entity_poly.type
_entity_poly.pdbx_seq_one_letter_code
_entity_poly.pdbx_strand_id
1 'polypeptide(L)'
;MAALATSQLVATRAGLGVPDASTFRRGAAQGLRGARASAAADTLSMRTSARAAPRHQHQQQQARRGARFPSHHIMAGADVLAVTSRFEPCGLIQLQGMRYGTPCACASTGGLVDTIIEGKTGFHMGRLSVDCNVVEPADVKKVATTLQRAIKVVGTPAYEEMVRNCMIQDLSWKGPAKNWENVLLSLGVAGGEPGVEGEEIAPLAKENVAAP
;
A
#
# COMPACT_ATOMS: atom_id res chain seq x y z
N MET A 1 5.10 9.86 -22.77
CA MET A 1 5.47 8.88 -21.74
C MET A 1 4.64 9.16 -20.51
N ALA A 2 3.60 8.35 -20.25
CA ALA A 2 2.68 8.56 -19.15
C ALA A 2 3.29 8.04 -17.84
N ALA A 3 3.31 8.88 -16.81
CA ALA A 3 3.66 8.48 -15.46
C ALA A 3 2.69 7.40 -14.97
N LEU A 4 3.21 6.20 -14.70
CA LEU A 4 2.48 5.13 -14.03
C LEU A 4 2.20 5.58 -12.60
N ALA A 5 1.03 6.17 -12.38
CA ALA A 5 0.51 6.39 -11.04
C ALA A 5 0.13 5.02 -10.46
N THR A 6 1.03 4.43 -9.68
CA THR A 6 0.68 3.36 -8.75
C THR A 6 -0.29 3.92 -7.70
N SER A 7 -1.59 3.81 -7.95
CA SER A 7 -2.59 4.02 -6.91
C SER A 7 -2.47 2.88 -5.90
N GLN A 8 -1.84 3.16 -4.76
CA GLN A 8 -1.67 2.22 -3.66
C GLN A 8 -2.90 2.25 -2.75
N LEU A 9 -3.38 1.08 -2.35
CA LEU A 9 -4.52 0.93 -1.46
C LEU A 9 -4.02 0.73 -0.02
N VAL A 10 -4.51 1.53 0.92
CA VAL A 10 -4.21 1.36 2.35
C VAL A 10 -5.37 0.60 2.97
N ALA A 11 -5.10 -0.57 3.57
CA ALA A 11 -6.10 -1.32 4.31
C ALA A 11 -5.92 -1.06 5.81
N THR A 12 -6.95 -0.50 6.44
CA THR A 12 -7.04 -0.41 7.91
C THR A 12 -8.28 -1.19 8.36
N ARG A 13 -8.30 -1.67 9.60
CA ARG A 13 -9.48 -2.31 10.21
C ARG A 13 -10.77 -1.46 10.12
N ALA A 14 -10.67 -0.16 9.85
CA ALA A 14 -11.80 0.75 9.63
C ALA A 14 -12.36 0.72 8.18
N GLY A 15 -12.80 -0.45 7.71
CA GLY A 15 -13.79 -0.56 6.63
C GLY A 15 -13.27 -0.98 5.25
N LEU A 16 -13.33 -2.28 4.97
CA LEU A 16 -13.50 -2.79 3.61
C LEU A 16 -14.95 -3.27 3.47
N GLY A 17 -15.85 -2.38 3.05
CA GLY A 17 -17.16 -2.78 2.55
C GLY A 17 -17.00 -3.33 1.14
N VAL A 18 -16.90 -4.66 1.00
CA VAL A 18 -16.98 -5.33 -0.30
C VAL A 18 -18.46 -5.61 -0.58
N PRO A 19 -19.09 -5.02 -1.63
CA PRO A 19 -20.45 -5.36 -1.97
C PRO A 19 -20.53 -6.80 -2.52
N ASP A 20 -21.49 -7.57 -2.00
CA ASP A 20 -21.79 -8.94 -2.42
C ASP A 20 -22.38 -8.96 -3.84
N ALA A 21 -21.99 -9.97 -4.63
CA ALA A 21 -22.39 -10.20 -6.02
C ALA A 21 -23.83 -10.71 -6.18
N SER A 22 -24.59 -10.85 -5.09
CA SER A 22 -25.97 -11.34 -5.11
C SER A 22 -27.02 -10.29 -5.51
N THR A 23 -26.67 -9.01 -5.60
CA THR A 23 -27.66 -7.92 -5.77
C THR A 23 -28.06 -7.62 -7.23
N PHE A 24 -27.48 -8.28 -8.25
CA PHE A 24 -27.69 -7.88 -9.66
C PHE A 24 -28.82 -8.59 -10.43
N ARG A 25 -29.69 -9.39 -9.80
CA ARG A 25 -30.83 -9.97 -10.54
C ARG A 25 -32.12 -9.97 -9.73
N ARG A 26 -32.95 -8.93 -9.94
CA ARG A 26 -34.41 -9.03 -10.14
C ARG A 26 -35.05 -7.65 -10.37
N GLY A 27 -35.90 -7.58 -11.40
CA GLY A 27 -36.84 -6.49 -11.68
C GLY A 27 -36.35 -5.51 -12.76
N ALA A 28 -37.07 -5.20 -13.84
CA ALA A 28 -38.39 -5.60 -14.28
C ALA A 28 -38.50 -5.28 -15.78
N ALA A 29 -39.15 -6.17 -16.53
CA ALA A 29 -39.67 -5.89 -17.87
C ALA A 29 -41.19 -5.79 -17.75
N GLN A 30 -41.78 -4.63 -18.09
CA GLN A 30 -43.11 -4.46 -18.73
C GLN A 30 -43.62 -3.00 -18.69
N GLY A 31 -44.19 -2.55 -19.82
CA GLY A 31 -45.23 -1.50 -19.94
C GLY A 31 -44.74 -0.07 -20.18
N LEU A 32 -44.58 0.42 -21.42
CA LEU A 32 -45.56 1.05 -22.34
C LEU A 32 -46.09 2.47 -21.98
N ARG A 33 -45.73 3.41 -22.87
CA ARG A 33 -46.44 4.63 -23.37
C ARG A 33 -46.53 5.91 -22.50
N GLY A 34 -45.74 6.91 -22.91
CA GLY A 34 -46.22 8.17 -23.48
C GLY A 34 -46.71 9.30 -22.54
N ALA A 35 -45.89 10.34 -22.37
CA ALA A 35 -46.27 11.77 -22.37
C ALA A 35 -45.02 12.65 -22.18
N ARG A 36 -44.88 13.71 -22.98
CA ARG A 36 -43.86 14.77 -22.83
C ARG A 36 -44.32 15.77 -21.77
N ALA A 37 -43.44 16.17 -20.86
CA ALA A 37 -43.35 17.53 -20.32
C ALA A 37 -42.02 17.75 -19.58
N SER A 38 -41.45 18.94 -19.77
CA SER A 38 -40.23 19.45 -19.14
C SER A 38 -40.48 19.80 -17.66
N ALA A 39 -39.53 19.48 -16.78
CA ALA A 39 -39.03 20.33 -15.68
C ALA A 39 -38.29 19.49 -14.63
N ALA A 40 -37.23 20.09 -14.07
CA ALA A 40 -36.66 19.87 -12.74
C ALA A 40 -36.52 18.41 -12.25
N ALA A 41 -35.31 17.87 -12.37
CA ALA A 41 -34.92 16.68 -11.63
C ALA A 41 -34.81 17.01 -10.13
N ASP A 42 -35.91 16.77 -9.41
CA ASP A 42 -35.92 16.68 -7.96
C ASP A 42 -34.86 15.68 -7.49
N THR A 43 -33.93 16.21 -6.70
CA THR A 43 -32.83 15.48 -6.12
C THR A 43 -33.37 14.69 -4.93
N LEU A 44 -33.70 13.40 -5.13
CA LEU A 44 -34.02 12.50 -4.03
C LEU A 44 -32.75 12.21 -3.23
N SER A 45 -32.50 13.05 -2.23
CA SER A 45 -31.48 12.86 -1.21
C SER A 45 -31.82 11.62 -0.39
N MET A 46 -31.24 10.47 -0.75
CA MET A 46 -31.12 9.34 0.17
C MET A 46 -30.12 9.75 1.27
N ARG A 47 -30.65 10.26 2.39
CA ARG A 47 -29.93 10.39 3.65
C ARG A 47 -29.67 8.98 4.21
N THR A 48 -28.55 8.38 3.84
CA THR A 48 -27.94 7.34 4.68
C THR A 48 -27.39 8.06 5.91
N SER A 49 -28.02 7.89 7.07
CA SER A 49 -27.46 8.32 8.35
C SER A 49 -26.25 7.45 8.68
N ALA A 50 -25.12 7.71 8.03
CA ALA A 50 -23.83 7.31 8.54
C ALA A 50 -23.60 8.18 9.78
N ARG A 51 -23.78 7.61 10.96
CA ARG A 51 -23.20 8.16 12.19
C ARG A 51 -21.68 8.03 12.03
N ALA A 52 -21.09 8.91 11.23
CA ALA A 52 -19.66 9.03 11.09
C ALA A 52 -19.12 9.41 12.46
N ALA A 53 -18.29 8.54 13.03
CA ALA A 53 -17.51 8.92 14.19
C ALA A 53 -16.77 10.23 13.88
N PRO A 54 -16.67 11.18 14.82
CA PRO A 54 -16.20 12.55 14.57
C PRO A 54 -14.78 12.64 13.96
N ARG A 55 -14.03 11.54 13.96
CA ARG A 55 -12.69 11.42 13.35
C ARG A 55 -12.70 11.45 11.81
N HIS A 56 -13.76 10.99 11.15
CA HIS A 56 -13.82 10.89 9.68
C HIS A 56 -14.10 12.23 8.97
N GLN A 57 -14.85 13.14 9.60
CA GLN A 57 -15.12 14.47 9.01
C GLN A 57 -13.87 15.36 8.98
N HIS A 58 -13.00 15.24 9.99
CA HIS A 58 -11.74 15.98 10.03
C HIS A 58 -10.75 15.53 8.96
N GLN A 59 -10.68 14.22 8.68
CA GLN A 59 -9.85 13.68 7.59
C GLN A 59 -10.31 14.17 6.21
N GLN A 60 -11.61 14.21 5.92
CA GLN A 60 -12.11 14.71 4.63
C GLN A 60 -11.92 16.22 4.43
N GLN A 61 -11.90 17.01 5.52
CA GLN A 61 -11.68 18.46 5.44
C GLN A 61 -10.22 18.84 5.14
N GLN A 62 -9.24 18.05 5.57
CA GLN A 62 -7.83 18.31 5.26
C GLN A 62 -7.50 18.09 3.77
N ALA A 63 -8.17 17.13 3.12
CA ALA A 63 -8.05 16.86 1.69
C ALA A 63 -8.47 18.05 0.80
N ARG A 64 -9.37 18.91 1.29
CA ARG A 64 -9.88 20.08 0.54
C ARG A 64 -8.97 21.30 0.60
N ARG A 65 -7.91 21.29 1.40
CA ARG A 65 -7.03 22.46 1.65
C ARG A 65 -5.62 22.34 1.05
N GLY A 66 -5.37 21.37 0.16
CA GLY A 66 -4.03 21.18 -0.44
C GLY A 66 -2.95 20.72 0.55
N ALA A 67 -3.33 20.37 1.79
CA ALA A 67 -2.44 19.74 2.74
C ALA A 67 -2.17 18.30 2.27
N ARG A 68 -0.91 17.97 1.94
CA ARG A 68 -0.48 16.58 1.78
C ARG A 68 -0.85 15.84 3.06
N PHE A 69 -1.67 14.80 2.97
CA PHE A 69 -1.72 13.81 4.06
C PHE A 69 -0.28 13.36 4.32
N PRO A 70 0.23 13.43 5.56
CA PRO A 70 1.62 13.05 5.82
C PRO A 70 1.74 11.55 5.56
N SER A 71 2.50 11.17 4.53
CA SER A 71 2.77 9.76 4.17
C SER A 71 3.25 8.95 5.37
N HIS A 72 4.01 9.58 6.27
CA HIS A 72 4.48 8.99 7.52
C HIS A 72 3.35 8.58 8.48
N HIS A 73 2.20 9.28 8.51
CA HIS A 73 1.05 8.84 9.32
C HIS A 73 0.36 7.61 8.74
N ILE A 74 0.31 7.50 7.41
CA ILE A 74 -0.18 6.27 6.77
C ILE A 74 0.74 5.12 7.10
N MET A 75 2.07 5.31 6.96
CA MET A 75 3.05 4.28 7.30
C MET A 75 3.01 3.89 8.77
N ALA A 76 2.81 4.83 9.69
CA ALA A 76 2.75 4.52 11.12
C ALA A 76 1.40 3.93 11.57
N GLY A 77 0.32 4.23 10.85
CA GLY A 77 -1.05 3.94 11.27
C GLY A 77 -1.74 2.80 10.53
N ALA A 78 -1.13 2.27 9.47
CA ALA A 78 -1.68 1.16 8.70
C ALA A 78 -1.33 -0.19 9.33
N ASP A 79 -2.32 -1.09 9.36
CA ASP A 79 -2.10 -2.49 9.79
C ASP A 79 -1.35 -3.28 8.71
N VAL A 80 -1.69 -3.05 7.45
CA VAL A 80 -1.08 -3.71 6.29
C VAL A 80 -0.99 -2.72 5.12
N LEU A 81 0.17 -2.68 4.47
CA LEU A 81 0.35 -1.93 3.23
C LEU A 81 0.11 -2.84 2.02
N ALA A 82 -0.77 -2.44 1.08
CA ALA A 82 -0.98 -3.20 -0.15
C ALA A 82 -0.10 -2.66 -1.30
N VAL A 83 0.80 -3.50 -1.80
CA VAL A 83 1.72 -3.17 -2.89
C VAL A 83 1.42 -4.07 -4.09
N THR A 84 0.41 -3.69 -4.88
CA THR A 84 -0.11 -4.47 -6.02
C THR A 84 0.60 -4.13 -7.34
N SER A 85 1.92 -3.95 -7.29
CA SER A 85 2.72 -3.58 -8.46
C SER A 85 2.74 -4.69 -9.51
N ARG A 86 2.55 -4.35 -10.79
CA ARG A 86 2.78 -5.30 -11.90
C ARG A 86 4.27 -5.55 -12.15
N PHE A 87 5.09 -4.55 -11.83
CA PHE A 87 6.54 -4.57 -11.88
C PHE A 87 7.10 -3.65 -10.80
N GLU A 88 8.18 -4.06 -10.14
CA GLU A 88 8.82 -3.32 -9.04
C GLU A 88 10.32 -3.69 -8.99
N PRO A 89 11.25 -2.89 -9.55
CA PRO A 89 12.67 -3.25 -9.59
C PRO A 89 13.25 -3.51 -8.21
N CYS A 90 12.92 -2.63 -7.26
CA CYS A 90 13.32 -2.73 -5.87
C CYS A 90 12.11 -2.42 -4.97
N GLY A 91 11.61 -1.19 -5.06
CA GLY A 91 10.53 -0.66 -4.24
C GLY A 91 11.06 0.03 -2.97
N LEU A 92 10.60 1.25 -2.72
CA LEU A 92 10.93 1.99 -1.48
C LEU A 92 9.82 1.85 -0.43
N ILE A 93 8.58 1.70 -0.88
CA ILE A 93 7.39 1.80 -0.04
C ILE A 93 7.31 0.67 0.98
N GLN A 94 7.74 -0.53 0.61
CA GLN A 94 7.77 -1.68 1.51
C GLN A 94 8.89 -1.57 2.54
N LEU A 95 10.03 -0.99 2.18
CA LEU A 95 11.12 -0.71 3.13
C LEU A 95 10.68 0.35 4.14
N GLN A 96 9.98 1.40 3.68
CA GLN A 96 9.37 2.41 4.55
C GLN A 96 8.32 1.79 5.46
N GLY A 97 7.39 0.99 4.92
CA GLY A 97 6.38 0.29 5.71
C GLY A 97 7.01 -0.58 6.80
N MET A 98 7.99 -1.42 6.43
CA MET A 98 8.68 -2.28 7.38
C MET A 98 9.43 -1.50 8.46
N ARG A 99 10.04 -0.35 8.11
CA ARG A 99 10.71 0.53 9.08
C ARG A 99 9.74 1.13 10.11
N TYR A 100 8.49 1.35 9.71
CA TYR A 100 7.40 1.79 10.59
C TYR A 100 6.68 0.63 11.30
N GLY A 101 7.08 -0.62 11.04
CA GLY A 101 6.40 -1.80 11.60
C GLY A 101 5.09 -2.16 10.91
N THR A 102 4.88 -1.74 9.66
CA THR A 102 3.72 -2.11 8.85
C THR A 102 4.09 -3.22 7.86
N PRO A 103 3.63 -4.47 8.08
CA PRO A 103 3.83 -5.55 7.13
C PRO A 103 3.17 -5.26 5.77
N CYS A 104 3.74 -5.84 4.71
CA CYS A 104 3.27 -5.61 3.35
C CYS A 104 2.54 -6.84 2.77
N ALA A 105 1.37 -6.63 2.18
CA ALA A 105 0.74 -7.57 1.26
C ALA A 105 1.12 -7.15 -0.17
N CYS A 106 1.95 -7.91 -0.86
CA CYS A 106 2.64 -7.49 -2.07
C CYS A 106 2.46 -8.46 -3.24
N ALA A 107 2.53 -7.93 -4.46
CA ALA A 107 2.73 -8.75 -5.65
C ALA A 107 4.12 -9.38 -5.66
N SER A 108 4.23 -10.61 -6.16
CA SER A 108 5.51 -11.31 -6.22
C SER A 108 6.29 -10.93 -7.48
N THR A 109 6.92 -9.74 -7.46
CA THR A 109 7.75 -9.22 -8.56
C THR A 109 8.95 -8.41 -8.05
N GLY A 110 10.09 -8.55 -8.73
CA GLY A 110 11.35 -7.84 -8.46
C GLY A 110 11.70 -7.74 -6.97
N GLY A 111 12.11 -6.57 -6.48
CA GLY A 111 12.61 -6.42 -5.12
C GLY A 111 11.60 -6.69 -3.99
N LEU A 112 10.30 -6.78 -4.29
CA LEU A 112 9.31 -7.25 -3.32
C LEU A 112 9.53 -8.72 -2.94
N VAL A 113 10.00 -9.53 -3.90
CA VAL A 113 10.37 -10.94 -3.65
C VAL A 113 11.62 -11.04 -2.79
N ASP A 114 12.58 -10.13 -2.99
CA ASP A 114 13.84 -10.14 -2.23
C ASP A 114 13.65 -9.63 -0.79
N THR A 115 12.77 -8.64 -0.60
CA THR A 115 12.68 -7.89 0.68
C THR A 115 11.53 -8.35 1.59
N ILE A 116 10.48 -8.97 1.04
CA ILE A 116 9.32 -9.42 1.84
C ILE A 116 9.31 -10.93 1.96
N ILE A 117 9.31 -11.42 3.19
CA ILE A 117 9.31 -12.85 3.51
C ILE A 117 7.91 -13.24 3.99
N GLU A 118 7.26 -14.14 3.24
CA GLU A 118 5.92 -14.67 3.54
C GLU A 118 5.85 -15.17 5.00
N GLY A 119 4.86 -14.67 5.74
CA GLY A 119 4.62 -15.06 7.13
C GLY A 119 5.62 -14.51 8.15
N LYS A 120 6.69 -13.82 7.71
CA LYS A 120 7.67 -13.19 8.62
C LYS A 120 7.62 -11.66 8.58
N THR A 121 7.59 -11.07 7.40
CA THR A 121 7.56 -9.60 7.20
C THR A 121 6.43 -9.14 6.29
N GLY A 122 5.63 -10.07 5.77
CA GLY A 122 4.45 -9.75 4.97
C GLY A 122 3.80 -10.96 4.32
N PHE A 123 3.08 -10.69 3.23
CA PHE A 123 2.28 -11.65 2.49
C PHE A 123 2.47 -11.47 0.99
N HIS A 124 2.65 -12.56 0.26
CA HIS A 124 2.75 -12.58 -1.20
C HIS A 124 1.40 -12.88 -1.85
N MET A 125 1.08 -12.15 -2.92
CA MET A 125 -0.11 -12.32 -3.77
C MET A 125 0.14 -13.26 -4.94
N GLY A 126 1.40 -13.57 -5.23
CA GLY A 126 1.82 -14.11 -6.52
C GLY A 126 2.03 -13.01 -7.55
N ARG A 127 2.57 -13.39 -8.71
CA ARG A 127 2.83 -12.46 -9.82
C ARG A 127 1.51 -12.07 -10.51
N LEU A 128 1.37 -10.78 -10.80
CA LEU A 128 0.26 -10.22 -11.57
C LEU A 128 0.61 -10.19 -13.06
N SER A 129 -0.41 -10.06 -13.91
CA SER A 129 -0.27 -9.92 -15.36
C SER A 129 0.55 -8.68 -15.71
N VAL A 130 1.52 -8.89 -16.59
CA VAL A 130 2.38 -7.83 -17.14
C VAL A 130 1.68 -6.99 -18.21
N ASP A 131 0.53 -7.44 -18.73
CA ASP A 131 -0.25 -6.64 -19.68
C ASP A 131 -0.94 -5.48 -18.96
N CYS A 132 -0.30 -4.32 -19.00
CA CYS A 132 -0.80 -3.10 -18.36
C CYS A 132 -2.14 -2.60 -18.90
N ASN A 133 -2.60 -3.09 -20.07
CA ASN A 133 -3.86 -2.68 -20.67
C ASN A 133 -5.06 -3.49 -20.14
N VAL A 134 -4.81 -4.59 -19.43
CA VAL A 134 -5.86 -5.51 -18.96
C VAL A 134 -5.76 -5.69 -17.45
N VAL A 135 -6.89 -5.60 -16.75
CA VAL A 135 -7.01 -6.05 -15.37
C VAL A 135 -7.57 -7.47 -15.38
N GLU A 136 -6.70 -8.45 -15.17
CA GLU A 136 -7.11 -9.85 -15.19
C GLU A 136 -8.01 -10.17 -13.98
N PRO A 137 -9.20 -10.78 -14.19
CA PRO A 137 -10.06 -11.19 -13.09
C PRO A 137 -9.37 -12.13 -12.10
N ALA A 138 -8.44 -12.96 -12.59
CA ALA A 138 -7.63 -13.84 -11.76
C ALA A 138 -6.71 -13.06 -10.81
N ASP A 139 -6.16 -11.93 -11.25
CA ASP A 139 -5.29 -11.08 -10.43
C ASP A 139 -6.07 -10.32 -9.37
N VAL A 140 -7.27 -9.83 -9.71
CA VAL A 140 -8.18 -9.23 -8.71
C VAL A 140 -8.48 -10.24 -7.59
N LYS A 141 -8.72 -11.50 -7.95
CA LYS A 141 -8.93 -12.57 -6.96
C LYS A 141 -7.69 -12.82 -6.09
N LYS A 142 -6.48 -12.84 -6.67
CA LYS A 142 -5.23 -12.97 -5.89
C LYS A 142 -5.10 -11.85 -4.86
N VAL A 143 -5.23 -10.60 -5.31
CA VAL A 143 -5.13 -9.41 -4.45
C VAL A 143 -6.14 -9.48 -3.30
N ALA A 144 -7.42 -9.72 -3.62
CA ALA A 144 -8.47 -9.81 -2.62
C ALA A 144 -8.23 -10.95 -1.61
N THR A 145 -7.84 -12.12 -2.09
CA THR A 145 -7.60 -13.30 -1.23
C THR A 145 -6.43 -13.07 -0.28
N THR A 146 -5.35 -12.46 -0.74
CA THR A 146 -4.18 -12.17 0.11
C THR A 146 -4.49 -11.07 1.12
N LEU A 147 -5.21 -10.01 0.74
CA LEU A 147 -5.61 -8.98 1.70
C LEU A 147 -6.56 -9.53 2.78
N GLN A 148 -7.49 -10.40 2.41
CA GLN A 148 -8.34 -11.10 3.38
C GLN A 148 -7.52 -11.96 4.35
N ARG A 149 -6.50 -12.66 3.84
CA ARG A 149 -5.54 -13.42 4.67
C ARG A 149 -4.78 -12.51 5.62
N ALA A 150 -4.23 -11.41 5.13
CA ALA A 150 -3.45 -10.47 5.93
C ALA A 150 -4.29 -9.86 7.07
N ILE A 151 -5.49 -9.36 6.75
CA ILE A 151 -6.39 -8.74 7.74
C ILE A 151 -6.85 -9.74 8.80
N LYS A 152 -7.03 -11.03 8.46
CA LYS A 152 -7.37 -12.07 9.44
C LYS A 152 -6.27 -12.30 10.49
N VAL A 153 -5.02 -12.00 10.15
CA VAL A 153 -3.87 -12.17 11.04
C VAL A 153 -3.70 -10.95 11.97
N VAL A 154 -4.17 -9.77 11.57
CA VAL A 154 -4.08 -8.54 12.37
C VAL A 154 -4.70 -8.73 13.77
N GLY A 155 -3.94 -8.32 14.79
CA GLY A 155 -4.35 -8.45 16.20
C GLY A 155 -4.09 -9.82 16.83
N THR A 156 -3.50 -10.77 16.09
CA THR A 156 -3.01 -12.03 16.66
C THR A 156 -1.55 -11.87 17.16
N PRO A 157 -1.05 -12.76 18.04
CA PRO A 157 0.36 -12.74 18.45
C PRO A 157 1.33 -12.90 17.26
N ALA A 158 0.93 -13.65 16.23
CA ALA A 158 1.72 -13.81 15.02
C ALA A 158 1.87 -12.49 14.23
N TYR A 159 0.85 -11.63 14.26
CA TYR A 159 0.96 -10.28 13.68
C TYR A 159 1.93 -9.41 14.46
N GLU A 160 1.89 -9.43 15.79
CA GLU A 160 2.84 -8.66 16.61
C GLU A 160 4.29 -9.12 16.39
N GLU A 161 4.50 -10.41 16.18
CA GLU A 161 5.80 -10.93 15.76
C GLU A 161 6.20 -10.43 14.37
N MET A 162 5.28 -10.43 13.41
CA MET A 162 5.52 -9.90 12.07
C MET A 162 5.91 -8.41 12.09
N VAL A 163 5.21 -7.60 12.90
CA VAL A 163 5.54 -6.18 13.13
C VAL A 163 6.96 -6.03 13.69
N ARG A 164 7.31 -6.81 14.73
CA ARG A 164 8.67 -6.79 15.30
C ARG A 164 9.72 -7.20 14.27
N ASN A 165 9.48 -8.28 13.53
CA ASN A 165 10.36 -8.75 12.47
C ASN A 165 10.59 -7.68 11.40
N CYS A 166 9.57 -6.90 11.06
CA CYS A 166 9.72 -5.77 10.15
C CYS A 166 10.70 -4.71 10.71
N MET A 167 10.50 -4.31 11.98
CA MET A 167 11.24 -3.20 12.60
C MET A 167 12.70 -3.53 12.95
N ILE A 168 13.02 -4.79 13.26
CA ILE A 168 14.38 -5.19 13.66
C ILE A 168 15.35 -5.37 12.48
N GLN A 169 14.85 -5.31 11.24
CA GLN A 169 15.71 -5.42 10.06
C GLN A 169 16.67 -4.22 9.97
N ASP A 170 17.94 -4.51 9.67
CA ASP A 170 18.89 -3.50 9.24
C ASP A 170 18.59 -3.13 7.77
N LEU A 171 17.85 -2.04 7.60
CA LEU A 171 17.54 -1.44 6.30
C LEU A 171 18.39 -0.18 6.03
N SER A 172 19.52 -0.04 6.72
CA SER A 172 20.52 0.99 6.44
C SER A 172 21.27 0.69 5.14
N TRP A 173 22.13 1.63 4.74
CA TRP A 173 23.04 1.41 3.61
C TRP A 173 24.26 0.57 3.94
N LYS A 174 24.48 0.17 5.20
CA LYS A 174 25.70 -0.55 5.61
C LYS A 174 25.91 -1.84 4.81
N GLY A 175 24.88 -2.69 4.73
CA GLY A 175 24.91 -3.92 3.92
C GLY A 175 25.03 -3.65 2.42
N PRO A 176 24.08 -2.90 1.80
CA PRO A 176 24.12 -2.62 0.37
C PRO A 176 25.40 -1.93 -0.12
N ALA A 177 25.98 -1.01 0.66
CA ALA A 177 27.23 -0.34 0.31
C ALA A 177 28.39 -1.33 0.18
N LYS A 178 28.48 -2.33 1.08
CA LYS A 178 29.50 -3.38 0.99
C LYS A 178 29.34 -4.24 -0.26
N ASN A 179 28.10 -4.54 -0.64
CA ASN A 179 27.82 -5.26 -1.89
C ASN A 179 28.28 -4.45 -3.11
N TRP A 180 28.03 -3.14 -3.12
CA TRP A 180 28.50 -2.25 -4.18
C TRP A 180 30.02 -2.15 -4.24
N GLU A 181 30.69 -2.02 -3.09
CA GLU A 181 32.16 -2.01 -3.03
C GLU A 181 32.76 -3.25 -3.70
N ASN A 182 32.25 -4.44 -3.38
CA ASN A 182 32.73 -5.69 -3.99
C ASN A 182 32.59 -5.68 -5.52
N VAL A 183 31.47 -5.17 -6.03
CA VAL A 183 31.25 -5.04 -7.48
C VAL A 183 32.23 -4.04 -8.08
N LEU A 184 32.44 -2.88 -7.46
CA LEU A 184 33.34 -1.85 -7.98
C LEU A 184 34.81 -2.30 -7.98
N LEU A 185 35.26 -2.99 -6.92
CA LEU A 185 36.62 -3.54 -6.85
C LEU A 185 36.85 -4.64 -7.90
N SER A 186 35.81 -5.39 -8.27
CA SER A 186 35.91 -6.42 -9.30
C SER A 186 36.20 -5.88 -10.71
N LEU A 187 36.07 -4.56 -10.93
CA LEU A 187 36.37 -3.92 -12.20
C LEU A 187 37.88 -3.78 -12.48
N GLY A 188 38.75 -4.07 -11.50
CA GLY A 188 40.20 -4.22 -11.73
C GLY A 188 40.97 -2.93 -11.99
N VAL A 189 40.43 -1.78 -11.57
CA VAL A 189 41.14 -0.49 -11.66
C VAL A 189 42.39 -0.53 -10.78
N ALA A 190 43.55 -0.21 -11.35
CA ALA A 190 44.82 -0.20 -10.62
C ALA A 190 44.77 0.75 -9.41
N GLY A 191 45.17 0.25 -8.24
CA GLY A 191 45.10 1.00 -6.97
C GLY A 191 43.71 1.04 -6.31
N GLY A 192 42.76 0.21 -6.76
CA GLY A 192 41.48 0.04 -6.09
C GLY A 192 41.63 -0.69 -4.76
N GLU A 193 41.32 0.00 -3.66
CA GLU A 193 41.36 -0.53 -2.30
C GLU A 193 39.96 -0.47 -1.66
N PRO A 194 39.64 -1.36 -0.70
CA PRO A 194 38.42 -1.23 0.09
C PRO A 194 38.31 0.13 0.76
N GLY A 195 37.08 0.66 0.82
CA GLY A 195 36.74 1.85 1.55
C GLY A 195 36.90 1.69 3.07
N VAL A 196 36.99 2.82 3.75
CA VAL A 196 36.99 2.89 5.21
C VAL A 196 35.57 2.76 5.76
N GLU A 197 35.41 2.05 6.88
CA GLU A 197 34.14 2.02 7.62
C GLU A 197 33.81 3.45 8.11
N GLY A 198 32.76 4.03 7.55
CA GLY A 198 32.24 5.33 7.96
C GLY A 198 31.09 5.20 8.96
N GLU A 199 30.91 6.21 9.81
CA GLU A 199 29.69 6.33 10.60
C GLU A 199 28.50 6.69 9.69
N GLU A 200 27.35 6.06 9.92
CA GLU A 200 26.12 6.41 9.21
C GLU A 200 25.68 7.82 9.64
N ILE A 201 25.80 8.78 8.73
CA ILE A 201 25.27 10.13 8.93
C ILE A 201 23.77 10.08 8.59
N ALA A 202 22.97 9.56 9.51
CA ALA A 202 21.54 9.81 9.48
C ALA A 202 21.34 11.30 9.81
N PRO A 203 20.54 12.07 9.04
CA PRO A 203 20.11 13.37 9.52
C PRO A 203 19.47 13.13 10.89
N LEU A 204 20.05 13.71 11.95
CA LEU A 204 19.43 13.73 13.26
C LEU A 204 17.98 14.14 13.01
N ALA A 205 17.04 13.29 13.40
CA ALA A 205 15.64 13.65 13.38
C ALA A 205 15.52 14.84 14.35
N LYS A 206 15.72 16.07 13.82
CA LYS A 206 15.24 17.27 14.49
C LYS A 206 13.81 16.93 14.80
N GLU A 207 13.50 16.98 16.09
CA GLU A 207 12.22 16.60 16.68
C GLU A 207 11.12 16.82 15.65
N ASN A 208 10.35 15.77 15.33
CA ASN A 208 9.15 15.90 14.51
C ASN A 208 8.15 16.74 15.32
N VAL A 209 8.42 18.04 15.45
CA VAL A 209 7.48 19.02 16.00
C VAL A 209 6.41 19.09 14.93
N ALA A 210 5.23 18.59 15.28
CA ALA A 210 4.05 18.78 14.44
C ALA A 210 3.96 20.28 14.14
N ALA A 211 4.02 20.64 12.87
CA ALA A 211 3.75 22.02 12.47
C ALA A 211 2.36 22.40 13.01
N PRO A 212 2.21 23.61 13.60
CA PRO A 212 0.98 24.04 14.26
C PRO A 212 -0.24 24.05 13.33
#